data_AF-K9VTP9-F1
#
_entry.id   AF-K9VTP9-F1
#
_cell.length_a   1.000
_cell.length_b   1.000
_cell.length_c   1.000
_cell.angle_alpha   90.00
_cell.angle_beta   90.00
_cell.angle_gamma   90.00
#
_symmetry.space_group_name_H-M   'P 1'
#
loop_
_entity.id
_entity.type
_entity.pdbx_description
1 polymer ?
#
loop_
_entity_poly.entity_id
_entity_poly.type
_entity_poly.pdbx_seq_one_letter_code
_entity_poly.pdbx_strand_id
1 'polypeptide(L)'
;MFMTCGYYVIKPSEAFKNKLTMLDLEPDLLESISQIQLWEHNRVSPIESEGDIAEIKLLFLANIKSLYLGANLYQIFFEDNHVSLEIFDKWWGIDRYFVEEDFAEVEEEIDAAIASEFVKTGIERVDLWIDSLQKKHNSD
;
A
#
# COMPACT_ATOMS: atom_id res chain seq x y z
N MET A 1 20.87 10.82 6.54
CA MET A 1 19.46 10.41 6.65
C MET A 1 19.26 9.29 5.65
N PHE A 2 18.99 8.07 6.12
CA PHE A 2 18.71 6.94 5.23
C PHE A 2 17.28 7.10 4.71
N MET A 3 17.14 7.20 3.39
CA MET A 3 15.83 7.22 2.73
C MET A 3 15.49 5.78 2.38
N THR A 4 14.35 5.29 2.87
CA THR A 4 13.87 3.94 2.55
C THR A 4 12.77 4.03 1.48
N CYS A 5 12.50 2.90 0.82
CA CYS A 5 11.32 2.76 -0.01
C CYS A 5 10.10 2.61 0.91
N GLY A 6 9.08 3.43 0.69
CA GLY A 6 7.81 3.34 1.39
C GLY A 6 6.69 2.99 0.43
N TYR A 7 5.87 2.04 0.85
CA TYR A 7 4.68 1.59 0.15
C TYR A 7 3.44 2.17 0.81
N TYR A 8 2.57 2.76 0.00
CA TYR A 8 1.33 3.40 0.44
C TYR A 8 0.14 2.63 -0.12
N VAL A 9 -0.66 2.08 0.78
CA VAL A 9 -1.89 1.38 0.43
C VAL A 9 -3.06 2.34 0.63
N ILE A 10 -3.60 2.84 -0.47
CA ILE A 10 -4.71 3.79 -0.50
C ILE A 10 -6.01 2.99 -0.67
N LYS A 11 -6.93 3.15 0.29
CA LYS A 11 -8.15 2.35 0.39
C LYS A 11 -9.38 3.26 0.26
N PRO A 12 -10.26 3.04 -0.72
CA PRO A 12 -11.50 3.79 -0.80
C PRO A 12 -12.41 3.43 0.38
N SER A 13 -12.98 4.45 1.00
CA SER A 13 -13.99 4.29 2.05
C SER A 13 -15.29 3.72 1.49
N GLU A 14 -16.09 3.10 2.35
CA GLU A 14 -17.44 2.65 1.98
C GLU A 14 -18.34 3.83 1.55
N ALA A 15 -18.16 5.01 2.16
CA ALA A 15 -18.86 6.21 1.75
C ALA A 15 -18.52 6.60 0.31
N PHE A 16 -17.25 6.49 -0.08
CA PHE A 16 -16.79 6.79 -1.45
C PHE A 16 -17.38 5.79 -2.45
N LYS A 17 -17.31 4.50 -2.15
CA LYS A 17 -17.93 3.44 -2.98
C LYS A 17 -19.43 3.68 -3.16
N ASN A 18 -20.14 4.01 -2.09
CA ASN A 18 -21.56 4.34 -2.17
C ASN A 18 -21.82 5.57 -3.04
N LYS A 19 -21.01 6.64 -2.91
CA LYS A 19 -21.16 7.84 -3.75
C LYS A 19 -20.91 7.54 -5.23
N LEU A 20 -19.96 6.67 -5.55
CA LEU A 20 -19.70 6.22 -6.93
C LEU A 20 -20.92 5.56 -7.57
N THR A 21 -21.65 4.72 -6.84
CA THR A 21 -22.86 4.05 -7.37
C THR A 21 -24.00 5.01 -7.71
N MET A 22 -23.98 6.23 -7.16
CA MET A 22 -25.00 7.26 -7.43
C MET A 22 -24.70 8.07 -8.68
N LEU A 23 -23.54 7.85 -9.30
CA LEU A 23 -23.09 8.59 -10.47
C LEU A 23 -23.09 7.69 -11.70
N ASP A 24 -23.53 8.27 -12.81
CA ASP A 24 -23.51 7.62 -14.12
C ASP A 24 -22.11 7.72 -14.72
N LEU A 25 -21.17 6.96 -14.13
CA LEU A 25 -19.78 6.86 -14.59
C LEU A 25 -19.60 5.62 -15.45
N GLU A 26 -18.65 5.67 -16.38
CA GLU A 26 -18.25 4.50 -17.16
C GLU A 26 -17.74 3.38 -16.21
N PRO A 27 -18.08 2.10 -16.46
CA PRO A 27 -17.70 1.00 -15.57
C PRO A 27 -16.19 0.90 -15.31
N ASP A 28 -15.37 1.08 -16.35
CA ASP A 28 -13.90 0.99 -16.26
C ASP A 28 -13.33 2.09 -15.36
N LEU A 29 -13.92 3.29 -15.41
CA LEU A 29 -13.58 4.42 -14.56
C LEU A 29 -13.92 4.12 -13.11
N LEU A 30 -15.12 3.59 -12.87
CA LEU A 30 -15.60 3.22 -11.54
C LEU A 30 -14.72 2.14 -10.92
N GLU A 31 -14.34 1.11 -11.70
CA GLU A 31 -13.40 0.09 -11.26
C GLU A 31 -12.04 0.70 -10.90
N SER A 32 -11.49 1.55 -11.76
CA SER A 32 -10.16 2.13 -11.57
C SER A 32 -10.03 2.95 -10.28
N ILE A 33 -11.08 3.68 -9.89
CA ILE A 33 -11.05 4.56 -8.71
C ILE A 33 -11.60 3.89 -7.44
N SER A 34 -12.37 2.80 -7.55
CA SER A 34 -12.96 2.08 -6.42
C SER A 34 -12.09 0.95 -5.86
N GLN A 35 -10.98 0.62 -6.52
CA GLN A 35 -10.04 -0.39 -6.06
C GLN A 35 -9.02 0.16 -5.07
N ILE A 36 -8.43 -0.73 -4.28
CA ILE A 36 -7.26 -0.44 -3.45
C ILE A 36 -6.08 -0.14 -4.39
N GLN A 37 -5.38 0.96 -4.12
CA GLN A 37 -4.21 1.34 -4.91
C GLN A 37 -2.93 1.22 -4.07
N LEU A 38 -1.87 0.69 -4.70
CA LEU A 38 -0.53 0.62 -4.13
C LEU A 38 0.35 1.63 -4.83
N TRP A 39 0.93 2.54 -4.05
CA TRP A 39 1.85 3.57 -4.53
C TRP A 39 3.21 3.39 -3.86
N GLU A 40 4.28 3.57 -4.63
CA GLU A 40 5.66 3.49 -4.15
C GLU A 40 6.27 4.89 -4.08
N HIS A 41 6.98 5.18 -2.98
CA HIS A 41 7.78 6.39 -2.87
C HIS A 41 9.18 6.05 -2.39
N ASN A 42 10.21 6.52 -3.10
CA ASN A 42 11.61 6.13 -2.87
C ASN A 42 12.41 7.09 -1.99
N ARG A 43 11.73 8.03 -1.32
CA ARG A 43 12.36 9.10 -0.53
C ARG A 43 11.62 9.34 0.77
N VAL A 44 11.41 8.28 1.53
CA VAL A 44 10.52 8.36 2.68
C VAL A 44 11.33 8.40 3.96
N SER A 45 10.98 9.33 4.83
CA SER A 45 11.63 9.49 6.13
C SER A 45 10.97 8.56 7.14
N PRO A 46 11.68 7.61 7.78
CA PRO A 46 11.09 6.77 8.83
C PRO A 46 10.56 7.58 10.02
N ILE A 47 11.08 8.80 10.21
CA ILE A 47 10.83 9.65 11.38
C ILE A 47 9.77 10.71 11.10
N GLU A 48 9.67 11.22 9.86
CA GLU A 48 8.77 12.34 9.50
C GLU A 48 7.54 11.83 8.71
N SER A 49 6.72 11.00 9.36
CA SER A 49 5.66 10.27 8.66
C SER A 49 4.52 11.14 8.13
N GLU A 50 4.18 12.22 8.82
CA GLU A 50 2.98 13.02 8.52
C GLU A 50 3.13 13.85 7.24
N GLY A 51 4.31 14.42 7.00
CA GLY A 51 4.58 15.25 5.82
C GLY A 51 4.50 14.43 4.53
N ASP A 52 5.18 13.28 4.50
CA ASP A 52 5.17 12.37 3.35
C ASP A 52 3.75 11.85 3.06
N ILE A 53 2.99 11.50 4.10
CA ILE A 53 1.60 11.05 3.94
C ILE A 53 0.76 12.17 3.33
N ALA A 54 0.87 13.41 3.83
CA ALA A 54 0.13 14.54 3.28
C ALA A 54 0.46 14.77 1.80
N GLU A 55 1.75 14.67 1.42
CA GLU A 55 2.17 14.79 0.03
C GLU A 55 1.54 13.71 -0.86
N ILE A 56 1.60 12.44 -0.44
CA ILE A 56 1.00 11.32 -1.19
C ILE A 56 -0.51 11.49 -1.34
N LYS A 57 -1.22 11.93 -0.28
CA LYS A 57 -2.67 12.20 -0.35
C LYS A 57 -3.00 13.23 -1.43
N LEU A 58 -2.26 14.34 -1.48
CA LEU A 58 -2.49 15.41 -2.44
C LEU A 58 -2.12 14.97 -3.87
N LEU A 59 -1.01 14.25 -4.05
CA LEU A 59 -0.61 13.70 -5.35
C LEU A 59 -1.62 12.68 -5.87
N PHE A 60 -2.15 11.83 -5.00
CA PHE A 60 -3.21 10.89 -5.34
C PHE A 60 -4.46 11.62 -5.86
N LEU A 61 -4.96 12.62 -5.12
CA LEU A 61 -6.12 13.39 -5.57
C LEU A 61 -5.86 14.14 -6.88
N ALA A 62 -4.67 14.70 -7.05
CA ALA A 62 -4.29 15.36 -8.30
C ALA A 62 -4.27 14.37 -9.47
N ASN A 63 -3.79 13.13 -9.25
CA ASN A 63 -3.80 12.06 -10.23
C ASN A 63 -5.24 11.64 -10.59
N ILE A 64 -6.11 11.42 -9.59
CA ILE A 64 -7.54 11.15 -9.80
C ILE A 64 -8.19 12.25 -10.64
N LYS A 65 -7.96 13.50 -10.27
CA LYS A 65 -8.49 14.65 -11.00
C LYS A 65 -7.96 14.72 -12.44
N SER A 66 -6.68 14.44 -12.66
CA SER A 66 -6.05 14.61 -13.97
C SER A 66 -6.35 13.47 -14.94
N LEU A 67 -6.38 12.23 -14.46
CA LEU A 67 -6.45 11.05 -15.33
C LEU A 67 -7.86 10.50 -15.49
N TYR A 68 -8.73 10.70 -14.49
CA TYR A 68 -9.99 9.97 -14.40
C TYR A 68 -11.20 10.91 -14.48
N LEU A 69 -11.21 11.99 -13.70
CA LEU A 69 -12.41 12.83 -13.56
C LEU A 69 -12.36 14.13 -14.38
N GLY A 70 -11.17 14.68 -14.63
CA GLY A 70 -11.05 16.06 -15.12
C GLY A 70 -11.60 17.09 -14.12
N ALA A 71 -11.54 18.38 -14.45
CA ALA A 71 -11.97 19.44 -13.53
C ALA A 71 -13.49 19.41 -13.24
N ASN A 72 -14.31 19.17 -14.26
CA ASN A 72 -15.77 19.25 -14.15
C ASN A 72 -16.35 18.10 -13.31
N LEU A 73 -16.01 16.84 -13.63
CA LEU A 73 -16.54 15.71 -12.85
C LEU A 73 -15.97 15.70 -11.43
N TYR A 74 -14.72 16.15 -11.24
CA TYR A 74 -14.15 16.29 -9.90
C TYR A 74 -14.97 17.27 -9.05
N GLN A 75 -15.30 18.45 -9.59
CA GLN A 75 -16.15 19.42 -8.90
C GLN A 75 -17.55 18.89 -8.60
N ILE A 76 -18.16 18.17 -9.55
CA ILE A 76 -19.48 17.55 -9.35
C ILE A 76 -19.40 16.48 -8.25
N PHE A 77 -18.35 15.68 -8.26
CA PHE A 77 -18.19 14.55 -7.34
C PHE A 77 -17.90 15.04 -5.92
N PHE A 78 -16.91 15.92 -5.75
CA PHE A 78 -16.45 16.34 -4.42
C PHE A 78 -17.14 17.60 -3.90
N GLU A 79 -17.98 18.24 -4.72
CA GLU A 79 -18.58 19.54 -4.46
C GLU A 79 -17.53 20.64 -4.22
N ASP A 80 -16.29 20.36 -4.65
CA ASP A 80 -15.12 21.23 -4.56
C ASP A 80 -14.20 20.93 -5.75
N ASN A 81 -13.54 21.96 -6.24
CA ASN A 81 -12.58 21.85 -7.34
C ASN A 81 -11.12 21.88 -6.83
N HIS A 82 -10.86 22.16 -5.56
CA HIS A 82 -9.51 22.15 -5.01
C HIS A 82 -9.06 20.73 -4.66
N VAL A 83 -7.75 20.53 -4.66
CA VAL A 83 -7.14 19.32 -4.10
C VAL A 83 -6.78 19.64 -2.65
N SER A 84 -7.43 18.97 -1.69
CA SER A 84 -7.19 19.20 -0.26
C SER A 84 -7.10 17.88 0.52
N LEU A 85 -6.44 17.94 1.68
CA LEU A 85 -6.37 16.79 2.59
C LEU A 85 -7.75 16.40 3.11
N GLU A 86 -8.67 17.35 3.33
CA GLU A 86 -10.01 17.02 3.83
C GLU A 86 -10.81 16.18 2.83
N ILE A 87 -10.65 16.44 1.53
CA ILE A 87 -11.27 15.61 0.49
C ILE A 87 -10.69 14.20 0.55
N PHE A 88 -9.36 14.06 0.68
CA PHE A 88 -8.76 12.74 0.79
C PHE A 88 -9.30 12.01 2.02
N ASP A 89 -9.19 12.63 3.19
CA ASP A 89 -9.50 12.01 4.49
C ASP A 89 -10.98 11.65 4.64
N LYS A 90 -11.86 12.31 3.89
CA LYS A 90 -13.28 11.97 3.82
C LYS A 90 -13.55 10.70 3.03
N TRP A 91 -12.79 10.45 1.97
CA TRP A 91 -13.14 9.46 0.95
C TRP A 91 -12.18 8.26 0.88
N TRP A 92 -10.95 8.40 1.37
CA TRP A 92 -9.94 7.35 1.39
C TRP A 92 -9.23 7.24 2.74
N GLY A 93 -8.78 6.03 3.05
CA GLY A 93 -7.75 5.75 4.05
C GLY A 93 -6.40 5.52 3.39
N ILE A 94 -5.32 5.65 4.15
CA ILE A 94 -3.96 5.37 3.70
C ILE A 94 -3.19 4.67 4.81
N ASP A 95 -2.59 3.53 4.46
CA ASP A 95 -1.63 2.83 5.29
C ASP A 95 -0.25 2.93 4.66
N ARG A 96 0.78 3.09 5.50
CA ARG A 96 2.18 3.19 5.07
C ARG A 96 2.97 2.01 5.59
N TYR A 97 3.75 1.41 4.71
CA TYR A 97 4.65 0.29 4.99
C TYR A 97 6.04 0.65 4.52
N PHE A 98 7.04 0.09 5.20
CA PHE A 98 8.43 0.20 4.82
C PHE A 98 8.95 -1.19 4.50
N VAL A 99 9.89 -1.27 3.57
CA VAL A 99 10.77 -2.43 3.48
C VAL A 99 12.01 -2.06 4.28
N GLU A 100 12.00 -2.39 5.57
CA GLU A 100 13.14 -2.19 6.46
C GLU A 100 14.10 -3.39 6.42
N GLU A 101 13.59 -4.60 6.18
CA GLU A 101 14.35 -5.85 6.23
C GLU A 101 14.24 -6.59 4.89
N ASP A 102 15.36 -7.00 4.33
CA ASP A 102 15.37 -7.96 3.23
C ASP A 102 14.91 -9.32 3.79
N PHE A 103 14.09 -10.05 3.02
CA PHE A 103 13.68 -11.41 3.37
C PHE A 103 14.90 -12.30 3.67
N ALA A 104 16.02 -12.07 2.99
CA ALA A 104 17.28 -12.77 3.25
C ALA A 104 17.88 -12.44 4.64
N GLU A 105 17.76 -11.20 5.11
CA GLU A 105 18.24 -10.78 6.44
C GLU A 105 17.39 -11.43 7.53
N VAL A 106 16.06 -11.44 7.37
CA VAL A 106 15.15 -12.10 8.31
C VAL A 106 15.47 -13.59 8.43
N GLU A 107 15.74 -14.29 7.33
CA GLU A 107 16.13 -15.72 7.36
C GLU A 107 17.44 -15.97 8.10
N GLU A 108 18.37 -15.01 8.08
CA GLU A 108 19.66 -15.09 8.78
C GLU A 108 19.52 -14.85 10.29
N GLU A 109 18.52 -14.08 10.71
CA GLU A 109 18.27 -13.78 12.13
C GLU A 109 17.43 -14.84 12.86
N ILE A 110 16.84 -15.80 12.15
CA ILE A 110 16.07 -16.88 12.79
C ILE A 110 17.01 -17.81 13.57
N ASP A 111 16.86 -17.85 14.89
CA ASP A 111 17.58 -18.78 15.76
C ASP A 111 17.37 -20.25 15.34
N ALA A 112 18.42 -21.05 15.43
CA ALA A 112 18.39 -22.47 15.08
C ALA A 112 17.30 -23.27 15.82
N ALA A 113 17.04 -22.92 17.09
CA ALA A 113 15.96 -23.52 17.87
C ALA A 113 14.59 -23.27 17.21
N ILE A 114 14.34 -22.03 16.77
CA ILE A 114 13.08 -21.66 16.11
C ILE A 114 13.00 -22.25 14.70
N ALA A 115 14.11 -22.26 13.94
CA ALA A 115 14.18 -22.91 12.64
C ALA A 115 13.76 -24.38 12.71
N SER A 116 14.15 -25.09 13.78
CA SER A 116 13.79 -26.49 14.01
C SER A 116 12.30 -26.73 14.28
N GLU A 117 11.54 -25.70 14.66
CA GLU A 117 10.10 -25.79 14.94
C GLU A 117 9.23 -25.75 13.67
N PHE A 118 9.80 -25.36 12.52
CA PHE A 118 9.06 -25.32 11.26
C PHE A 118 8.61 -26.71 10.82
N VAL A 119 7.30 -26.88 10.62
CA VAL A 119 6.68 -28.13 10.20
C VAL A 119 6.34 -28.09 8.71
N LYS A 120 6.49 -29.24 8.05
CA LYS A 120 6.10 -29.44 6.65
C LYS A 120 4.63 -29.10 6.43
N THR A 121 4.40 -28.36 5.35
CA THR A 121 3.09 -27.83 4.95
C THR A 121 2.40 -28.72 3.91
N GLY A 122 3.15 -29.62 3.27
CA GLY A 122 2.70 -30.40 2.12
C GLY A 122 2.78 -29.65 0.79
N ILE A 123 3.26 -28.40 0.81
CA ILE A 123 3.52 -27.60 -0.39
C ILE A 123 5.01 -27.74 -0.73
N GLU A 124 5.33 -28.48 -1.79
CA GLU A 124 6.71 -28.89 -2.15
C GLU A 124 7.71 -27.72 -2.11
N ARG A 125 7.38 -26.58 -2.71
CA ARG A 125 8.23 -25.39 -2.70
C ARG A 125 8.56 -24.90 -1.29
N VAL A 126 7.55 -24.83 -0.42
CA VAL A 126 7.72 -24.34 0.97
C VAL A 126 8.48 -25.37 1.79
N ASP A 127 8.20 -26.65 1.58
CA ASP A 127 8.86 -27.73 2.28
C ASP A 127 10.36 -27.80 1.94
N LEU A 128 10.74 -27.58 0.68
CA LEU A 128 12.15 -27.47 0.27
C LEU A 128 12.86 -26.26 0.90
N TRP A 129 12.14 -25.15 1.04
CA TRP A 129 12.64 -23.97 1.73
C TRP A 129 12.85 -24.24 3.24
N ILE A 130 11.88 -24.86 3.91
CA ILE A 130 12.01 -25.28 5.32
C ILE A 130 13.22 -26.21 5.52
N ASP A 131 13.44 -27.18 4.62
CA ASP A 131 14.63 -28.06 4.68
C ASP A 131 15.93 -27.27 4.56
N SER A 132 15.95 -26.27 3.69
CA SER A 132 17.13 -25.44 3.46
C SER A 132 17.42 -24.56 4.67
N LEU A 133 16.39 -23.94 5.26
CA LEU A 133 16.47 -23.13 6.47
C LEU A 133 16.96 -23.96 7.66
N GLN A 134 16.36 -25.13 7.89
CA GLN A 134 16.75 -26.05 8.96
C GLN A 134 18.17 -26.57 8.78
N LYS A 135 18.61 -26.85 7.55
CA LYS A 135 20.00 -27.30 7.29
C LYS A 135 21.01 -26.18 7.52
N LYS A 136 20.71 -24.95 7.10
CA LYS A 136 21.57 -23.77 7.27
C LYS A 136 21.93 -23.60 8.75
N HIS A 137 20.92 -23.62 9.62
CA HIS A 137 21.05 -23.36 11.05
C HIS A 137 21.45 -24.56 11.93
N ASN A 138 21.47 -25.78 11.38
CA ASN A 138 22.00 -26.97 12.07
C ASN A 138 23.49 -27.25 11.74
N SER A 139 24.09 -26.46 10.85
CA SER A 139 25.48 -26.64 10.39
C SER A 139 26.47 -25.66 11.06
N ASP A 140 25.96 -24.73 11.87
CA ASP A 140 26.72 -23.83 12.74
C ASP A 140 26.78 -24.37 14.18
#